data_AF-V4L2Y2-F1
#
_entry.id   AF-V4L2Y2-F1
#
_cell.length_a   1.000
_cell.length_b   1.000
_cell.length_c   1.000
_cell.angle_alpha   90.00
_cell.angle_beta   90.00
_cell.angle_gamma   90.00
#
_symmetry.space_group_name_H-M   'P 1'
#
loop_
_entity.id
_entity.type
_entity.pdbx_description
1 polymer ?
#
loop_
_entity_poly.entity_id
_entity_poly.type
_entity_poly.pdbx_seq_one_letter_code
_entity_poly.pdbx_strand_id
1 'polypeptide(L)'
;EKNPIHTKITYIDTFIQEKMASICEDPGKSSWPELMGTKGKYAKEVIERENPKMKADIILDGTADPHEIFICSRVYVMVNDCGIVVQIPTIG
;
A
#
# COMPACT_ATOMS: atom_id res chain seq x y z
N GLU A 1 13.54 14.78 37.20
CA GLU A 1 12.09 14.60 37.45
C GLU A 1 11.34 15.12 36.23
N LYS A 2 10.66 14.26 35.45
CA LYS A 2 10.02 14.70 34.21
C LYS A 2 8.72 15.43 34.55
N ASN A 3 8.52 16.64 34.00
CA ASN A 3 7.39 17.51 34.28
C ASN A 3 6.05 16.79 33.98
N PRO A 4 5.12 16.69 34.95
CA PRO A 4 3.86 15.97 34.80
C PRO A 4 2.95 16.53 33.68
N ILE A 5 3.11 17.79 33.31
CA ILE A 5 2.40 18.41 32.18
C ILE A 5 2.93 17.85 30.85
N HIS A 6 4.24 17.69 30.72
CA HIS A 6 4.87 17.12 29.53
C HIS A 6 4.41 15.67 29.31
N THR A 7 4.32 14.88 30.38
CA THR A 7 3.85 13.48 30.29
C THR A 7 2.39 13.40 29.85
N LYS A 8 1.53 14.31 30.34
CA LYS A 8 0.13 14.37 29.92
C LYS A 8 0.00 14.75 28.45
N ILE A 9 0.73 15.78 28.00
CA ILE A 9 0.75 16.21 26.58
C ILE A 9 1.21 15.06 25.67
N THR A 10 2.30 14.37 26.02
CA THR A 10 2.75 13.20 25.24
C THR A 10 1.71 12.09 25.21
N TYR A 11 0.95 11.87 26.30
CA TYR A 11 -0.10 10.85 26.35
C TYR A 11 -1.29 11.18 25.43
N ILE A 12 -1.78 12.43 25.45
CA ILE A 12 -2.83 12.86 24.52
C ILE A 12 -2.34 12.85 23.07
N ASP A 13 -1.10 13.25 22.81
CA ASP A 13 -0.52 13.21 21.45
C ASP A 13 -0.42 11.76 20.94
N THR A 14 0.06 10.84 21.78
CA THR A 14 0.12 9.40 21.44
C THR A 14 -1.28 8.83 21.22
N PHE A 15 -2.24 9.16 22.10
CA PHE A 15 -3.61 8.67 21.99
C PHE A 15 -4.33 9.21 20.75
N ILE A 16 -4.09 10.47 20.38
CA ILE A 16 -4.61 11.06 19.15
C ILE A 16 -3.92 10.43 17.93
N GLN A 17 -2.62 10.11 18.02
CA GLN A 17 -1.89 9.42 16.97
C GLN A 17 -2.36 7.97 16.75
N GLU A 18 -2.68 7.22 17.82
CA GLU A 18 -3.31 5.90 17.75
C GLU A 18 -4.71 5.95 17.12
N LYS A 19 -5.49 7.00 17.43
CA LYS A 19 -6.85 7.16 16.91
C LYS A 19 -6.90 7.65 15.46
N MET A 20 -5.81 8.24 14.97
CA MET A 20 -5.60 8.67 13.58
C MET A 20 -4.88 7.64 12.71
N ALA A 21 -4.43 6.51 13.27
CA ALA A 21 -4.05 5.32 12.51
C ALA A 21 -5.33 4.68 11.94
N SER A 22 -5.96 5.32 10.95
CA SER A 22 -5.75 5.14 9.51
C SER A 22 -6.46 3.87 9.02
N ILE A 23 -7.21 4.03 7.93
CA ILE A 23 -8.06 3.00 7.30
C ILE A 23 -7.30 1.68 7.03
N CYS A 24 -5.97 1.74 6.97
CA CYS A 24 -5.09 0.58 7.01
C CYS A 24 -4.19 0.66 8.24
N GLU A 25 -4.31 -0.30 9.14
CA GLU A 25 -3.35 -0.52 10.23
C GLU A 25 -1.99 -0.87 9.61
N ASP A 26 -0.97 -0.04 9.87
CA ASP A 26 0.40 -0.08 9.33
C ASP A 26 0.62 -1.09 8.19
N PRO A 27 0.31 -0.68 6.94
CA PRO A 27 0.38 -1.59 5.80
C PRO A 27 1.82 -2.01 5.48
N GLY A 28 2.85 -1.39 6.07
CA GLY A 28 4.24 -1.59 5.68
C GLY A 28 4.54 -0.94 4.33
N LYS A 29 5.42 -1.57 3.52
CA LYS A 29 5.73 -1.08 2.17
C LYS A 29 4.45 -1.05 1.32
N SER A 30 4.14 0.11 0.76
CA SER A 30 2.84 0.37 0.12
C SER A 30 2.91 0.79 -1.35
N SER A 31 4.11 0.94 -1.90
CA SER A 31 4.33 1.30 -3.30
C SER A 31 5.64 0.70 -3.80
N TRP A 32 5.67 0.38 -5.10
CA TRP A 32 6.79 -0.28 -5.78
C TRP A 32 7.19 0.45 -7.07
N PRO A 33 7.73 1.68 -7.00
CA PRO A 33 8.13 2.44 -8.19
C PRO A 33 9.16 1.71 -9.06
N GLU A 34 10.00 0.86 -8.47
CA GLU A 34 11.01 0.05 -9.15
C GLU A 34 10.42 -1.03 -10.08
N LEU A 35 9.13 -1.35 -9.96
CA LEU A 35 8.46 -2.37 -10.77
C LEU A 35 7.82 -1.82 -12.05
N MET A 36 7.77 -0.50 -12.21
CA MET A 36 7.31 0.13 -13.46
C MET A 36 8.17 -0.33 -14.64
N GLY A 37 7.53 -0.74 -15.74
CA GLY A 37 8.22 -1.26 -16.92
C GLY A 37 8.67 -2.72 -16.82
N THR A 38 8.46 -3.41 -15.69
CA THR A 38 8.77 -4.84 -15.55
C THR A 38 7.61 -5.73 -16.04
N LYS A 39 7.82 -7.06 -16.10
CA LYS A 39 6.75 -8.00 -16.40
C LYS A 39 5.79 -8.11 -15.22
N GLY A 40 4.48 -8.05 -15.46
CA GLY A 40 3.45 -8.08 -14.40
C GLY A 40 3.53 -9.31 -13.49
N LYS A 41 3.87 -10.49 -14.03
CA LYS A 41 4.08 -11.70 -13.23
C LYS A 41 5.25 -11.56 -12.24
N TYR A 42 6.36 -10.99 -12.70
CA TYR A 42 7.50 -10.70 -11.85
C TYR A 42 7.14 -9.65 -10.79
N ALA A 43 6.42 -8.60 -11.17
CA ALA A 43 5.98 -7.57 -10.24
C ALA A 43 5.08 -8.15 -9.12
N LYS A 44 4.11 -9.00 -9.49
CA LYS A 44 3.25 -9.71 -8.53
C LYS A 44 4.07 -10.50 -7.51
N GLU A 45 5.03 -11.30 -7.97
CA GLU A 45 5.89 -12.10 -7.10
C GLU A 45 6.75 -11.23 -6.16
N VAL A 46 7.29 -10.11 -6.65
CA VAL A 46 8.06 -9.18 -5.82
C VAL A 46 7.19 -8.54 -4.74
N ILE A 47 5.99 -8.07 -5.07
CA ILE A 47 5.07 -7.43 -4.12
C ILE A 47 4.68 -8.39 -3.00
N GLU A 48 4.22 -9.59 -3.34
CA GLU A 48 3.78 -10.59 -2.36
C GLU A 48 4.94 -11.10 -1.48
N ARG A 49 6.16 -11.12 -2.03
CA ARG A 49 7.38 -11.47 -1.28
C ARG A 49 7.84 -10.36 -0.33
N GLU A 50 7.79 -9.10 -0.76
CA GLU A 50 8.26 -7.96 0.04
C GLU A 50 7.23 -7.50 1.06
N ASN A 51 5.94 -7.69 0.78
CA ASN A 51 4.88 -7.44 1.72
C ASN A 51 3.85 -8.59 1.70
N PRO A 52 4.06 -9.64 2.53
CA PRO A 52 3.17 -10.78 2.62
C PRO A 52 1.75 -10.47 3.12
N LYS A 53 1.48 -9.24 3.61
CA LYS A 53 0.13 -8.78 3.95
C LYS A 53 -0.69 -8.41 2.71
N MET A 54 -0.04 -8.26 1.56
CA MET A 54 -0.64 -7.81 0.31
C MET A 54 -0.92 -8.96 -0.63
N LYS A 55 -2.00 -8.83 -1.39
CA LYS A 55 -2.31 -9.65 -2.55
C LYS A 55 -2.19 -8.78 -3.80
N ALA A 56 -1.37 -9.21 -4.75
CA ALA A 56 -1.19 -8.48 -6.00
C ALA A 56 -2.04 -9.08 -7.12
N ASP A 57 -2.95 -8.30 -7.71
CA ASP A 57 -3.81 -8.75 -8.81
C ASP A 57 -3.38 -8.05 -10.11
N ILE A 58 -3.07 -8.85 -11.14
CA ILE A 58 -2.68 -8.34 -12.46
C ILE A 58 -3.93 -7.99 -13.24
N ILE A 59 -4.00 -6.76 -13.73
CA ILE A 59 -5.13 -6.23 -14.49
C ILE A 59 -4.65 -5.56 -15.77
N LEU A 60 -5.44 -5.66 -16.84
CA LEU A 60 -5.11 -5.03 -18.12
C LEU A 60 -5.51 -3.55 -18.08
N ASP A 61 -4.63 -2.69 -18.59
CA ASP A 61 -4.89 -1.26 -18.74
C ASP A 61 -6.16 -1.01 -19.56
N GLY A 62 -6.98 -0.06 -19.12
CA GLY A 62 -8.29 0.21 -19.70
C GLY A 62 -9.43 -0.74 -19.26
N THR A 63 -9.18 -1.70 -18.36
CA THR A 63 -10.27 -2.42 -17.67
C THR A 63 -11.07 -1.42 -16.81
N ALA A 64 -12.40 -1.49 -16.88
CA ALA A 64 -13.29 -0.63 -16.10
C ALA A 64 -12.94 -0.67 -14.60
N ASP A 65 -13.07 0.50 -13.95
CA ASP A 65 -12.34 0.87 -12.74
C ASP A 65 -12.28 -0.23 -11.65
N PRO A 66 -11.11 -0.83 -11.39
CA PRO A 66 -10.91 -1.72 -10.26
C PRO A 66 -10.91 -0.98 -8.90
N HIS A 67 -10.73 0.34 -8.90
CA HIS A 67 -10.46 1.16 -7.72
C HIS A 67 -11.70 1.79 -7.09
N GLU A 68 -12.92 1.38 -7.47
CA GLU A 68 -14.16 1.88 -6.84
C GLU A 68 -14.19 1.63 -5.31
N ILE A 69 -13.50 0.59 -4.86
CA ILE A 69 -13.37 0.23 -3.44
C ILE A 69 -11.90 0.15 -3.11
N PHE A 70 -11.45 0.92 -2.11
CA PHE A 70 -10.08 0.86 -1.60
C PHE A 70 -9.90 -0.31 -0.62
N ILE A 71 -8.94 -1.20 -0.88
CA ILE A 71 -8.65 -2.39 -0.07
C ILE A 71 -7.17 -2.37 0.38
N CYS A 72 -6.96 -2.24 1.68
CA CYS A 72 -5.64 -2.13 2.30
C CYS A 72 -4.69 -3.30 2.06
N SER A 73 -5.21 -4.49 1.75
CA SER A 73 -4.44 -5.72 1.53
C SER A 73 -4.32 -6.08 0.04
N ARG A 74 -4.61 -5.14 -0.85
CA ARG A 74 -4.58 -5.36 -2.31
C ARG A 74 -3.64 -4.38 -2.98
N VAL A 75 -2.98 -4.86 -4.01
CA VAL A 75 -2.20 -4.03 -4.94
C VAL A 75 -2.59 -4.42 -6.36
N TYR A 76 -2.95 -3.42 -7.16
CA TYR A 76 -3.15 -3.66 -8.59
C TYR A 76 -1.84 -3.53 -9.35
N VAL A 77 -1.57 -4.53 -10.17
CA VAL A 77 -0.45 -4.56 -11.12
C VAL A 77 -1.03 -4.30 -12.50
N MET A 78 -1.17 -3.02 -12.85
CA MET A 78 -1.71 -2.60 -14.15
C MET A 78 -0.69 -2.84 -15.26
N VAL A 79 -1.07 -3.65 -16.25
CA VAL A 79 -0.21 -4.00 -17.39
C VAL A 79 -0.84 -3.65 -18.73
N ASN A 80 -0.02 -3.37 -19.73
CA ASN A 80 -0.47 -3.31 -21.13
C ASN A 80 -0.62 -4.72 -21.74
N ASP A 81 -0.99 -4.77 -23.03
CA ASP A 81 -1.16 -6.01 -23.80
C ASP A 81 0.12 -6.87 -23.88
N CYS A 82 1.30 -6.27 -23.67
CA CYS A 82 2.59 -6.99 -23.61
C CYS A 82 2.89 -7.57 -22.22
N GLY A 83 1.97 -7.42 -21.26
CA GLY A 83 2.14 -7.80 -19.86
C GLY A 83 3.19 -6.96 -19.13
N ILE A 84 3.44 -5.74 -19.58
CA ILE A 84 4.40 -4.81 -18.98
C ILE A 84 3.66 -3.85 -18.06
N VAL A 85 4.18 -3.67 -16.85
CA VAL A 85 3.62 -2.75 -15.85
C VAL A 85 3.68 -1.31 -16.36
N VAL A 86 2.52 -0.66 -16.45
CA VAL A 86 2.37 0.70 -17.00
C VAL A 86 2.06 1.76 -15.95
N GLN A 87 1.74 1.35 -14.72
CA GLN A 87 1.52 2.25 -13.59
C GLN A 87 2.28 1.74 -12.36
N ILE A 88 2.66 2.65 -11.46
CA ILE A 88 3.35 2.29 -10.22
C ILE A 88 2.40 1.44 -9.35
N PRO A 89 2.75 0.18 -9.05
CA PRO A 89 1.94 -0.64 -8.15
C PRO A 89 1.88 0.02 -6.77
N THR A 90 0.67 0.26 -6.28
CA THR A 90 0.39 0.92 -5.00
C THR A 90 -0.78 0.21 -4.34
N ILE A 91 -0.79 0.19 -3.01
CA ILE A 91 -1.91 -0.37 -2.24
C ILE A 91 -3.20 0.35 -2.60
N GLY A 92 -4.27 -0.44 -2.81
CA GLY A 92 -5.61 0.06 -3.05
C GLY A 92 -6.58 -0.98 -3.56
#